data_AF-A0A7G7SU04-F1
#
_entry.id   AF-A0A7G7SU04-F1
#
_cell.length_a   1.000
_cell.length_b   1.000
_cell.length_c   1.000
_cell.angle_alpha   90.00
_cell.angle_beta   90.00
_cell.angle_gamma   90.00
#
_symmetry.space_group_name_H-M   'P 1'
#
loop_
_entity.id
_entity.type
_entity.pdbx_description
1 polymer ?
#
loop_
_entity_poly.entity_id
_entity_poly.type
_entity_poly.pdbx_seq_one_letter_code
_entity_poly.pdbx_strand_id
1 'polypeptide(L)'
;MNHTAIRSFSLLLLALPAFARAAPPPSYVMEQWSQPGNCEMPQRRHAADHASGDGVSAQVLTQRYLGVLDEVIAGDEAALKFAHLCDRFDVDFFPGMLPPARAEPWNPSPPQPVGSVFFASVDAPGSTFQQRLEATYTPEQASLALSISSHEDAPVFADDEPGYRYRDMGQACPLRLGQLAEKLAAAGFSKQYDSLEPPSGQFAESDYGVSASFQRGNVAVGASLQGRFVEQRAHPEAACVAEITLSLEK
;
A
#
# COMPACT_ATOMS: atom_id res chain seq x y z
N MET A 1 -15.41 86.25 -9.26
CA MET A 1 -14.39 85.36 -8.68
C MET A 1 -14.56 84.01 -9.36
N ASN A 2 -13.64 83.69 -10.26
CA ASN A 2 -13.67 82.51 -11.13
C ASN A 2 -13.04 81.34 -10.39
N HIS A 3 -13.78 80.24 -10.21
CA HIS A 3 -13.20 78.96 -9.81
C HIS A 3 -13.27 77.98 -10.98
N THR A 4 -12.11 77.74 -11.56
CA THR A 4 -11.79 76.71 -12.55
C THR A 4 -11.92 75.34 -11.91
N ALA A 5 -12.84 74.51 -12.42
CA ALA A 5 -12.98 73.11 -12.02
C ALA A 5 -11.96 72.25 -12.79
N ILE A 6 -11.02 71.65 -12.07
CA ILE A 6 -10.07 70.67 -12.59
C ILE A 6 -10.79 69.31 -12.61
N ARG A 7 -10.98 68.73 -13.80
CA ARG A 7 -11.47 67.36 -13.99
C ARG A 7 -10.31 66.39 -13.78
N SER A 8 -10.40 65.55 -12.75
CA SER A 8 -9.52 64.39 -12.59
C SER A 8 -10.12 63.19 -13.32
N PHE A 9 -9.41 62.69 -14.34
CA PHE A 9 -9.71 61.44 -15.03
C PHE A 9 -9.33 60.26 -14.12
N SER A 10 -10.33 59.56 -13.57
CA SER A 10 -10.12 58.28 -12.90
C SER A 10 -9.98 57.18 -13.97
N LEU A 11 -8.75 56.69 -14.14
CA LEU A 11 -8.44 55.45 -14.86
C LEU A 11 -8.97 54.25 -14.06
N LEU A 12 -10.15 53.76 -14.45
CA LEU A 12 -10.66 52.45 -14.04
C LEU A 12 -9.88 51.37 -14.80
N LEU A 13 -8.84 50.84 -14.16
CA LEU A 13 -8.18 49.60 -14.56
C LEU A 13 -9.12 48.44 -14.23
N LEU A 14 -9.73 47.88 -15.27
CA LEU A 14 -10.45 46.61 -15.26
C LEU A 14 -9.47 45.49 -14.90
N ALA A 15 -9.49 45.05 -13.65
CA ALA A 15 -8.87 43.79 -13.25
C ALA A 15 -9.75 42.63 -13.73
N LEU A 16 -9.25 41.86 -14.69
CA LEU A 16 -9.84 40.59 -15.10
C LEU A 16 -9.84 39.63 -13.91
N PRO A 17 -10.94 38.90 -13.63
CA PRO A 17 -10.88 37.82 -12.65
C PRO A 17 -9.98 36.73 -13.22
N ALA A 18 -8.80 36.55 -12.60
CA ALA A 18 -8.02 35.34 -12.75
C ALA A 18 -8.91 34.19 -12.28
N PHE A 19 -9.32 33.34 -13.22
CA PHE A 19 -9.91 32.04 -12.89
C PHE A 19 -8.82 31.22 -12.21
N ALA A 20 -8.67 31.41 -10.89
CA ALA A 20 -8.07 30.41 -10.03
C ALA A 20 -8.95 29.18 -10.16
N ARG A 21 -8.48 28.19 -10.93
CA ARG A 21 -9.10 26.88 -11.01
C ARG A 21 -9.09 26.33 -9.58
N ALA A 22 -10.23 26.42 -8.90
CA ALA A 22 -10.36 25.87 -7.56
C ALA A 22 -9.91 24.40 -7.63
N ALA A 23 -8.97 24.04 -6.76
CA ALA A 23 -8.61 22.65 -6.58
C ALA A 23 -9.89 21.85 -6.34
N PRO A 24 -10.04 20.65 -6.92
CA PRO A 24 -11.20 19.81 -6.64
C PRO A 24 -11.34 19.66 -5.11
N PRO A 25 -12.57 19.71 -4.57
CA PRO A 25 -12.79 19.57 -3.14
C PRO A 25 -12.18 18.25 -2.67
N PRO A 26 -11.55 18.20 -1.48
CA PRO A 26 -10.96 16.97 -0.97
C PRO A 26 -12.04 15.89 -0.90
N SER A 27 -11.74 14.70 -1.40
CA SER A 27 -12.71 13.60 -1.37
C SER A 27 -12.79 13.01 0.03
N TYR A 28 -13.88 13.32 0.73
CA TYR A 28 -14.11 12.92 2.13
C TYR A 28 -14.30 11.41 2.37
N VAL A 29 -14.43 10.59 1.33
CA VAL A 29 -14.73 9.15 1.49
C VAL A 29 -13.56 8.41 2.13
N MET A 30 -12.34 8.56 1.59
CA MET A 30 -11.16 7.84 2.12
C MET A 30 -10.73 8.36 3.49
N GLU A 31 -10.91 9.65 3.77
CA GLU A 31 -10.70 10.22 5.11
C GLU A 31 -11.72 9.67 6.12
N GLN A 32 -12.96 9.42 5.72
CA GLN A 32 -13.94 8.76 6.58
C GLN A 32 -13.61 7.28 6.79
N TRP A 33 -13.01 6.61 5.81
CA TRP A 33 -12.61 5.20 5.91
C TRP A 33 -11.39 5.00 6.81
N SER A 34 -10.53 6.00 6.94
CA SER A 34 -9.39 5.98 7.87
C SER A 34 -9.79 6.18 9.33
N GLN A 35 -11.05 6.53 9.62
CA GLN A 35 -11.48 6.76 11.00
C GLN A 35 -11.47 5.46 11.81
N PRO A 36 -10.90 5.48 13.03
CA PRO A 36 -10.69 4.26 13.84
C PRO A 36 -11.98 3.62 14.35
N GLY A 37 -13.10 4.34 14.44
CA GLY A 37 -14.35 3.77 14.96
C GLY A 37 -14.14 3.08 16.33
N ASN A 38 -14.38 1.76 16.38
CA ASN A 38 -14.23 0.95 17.60
C ASN A 38 -12.78 0.47 17.89
N CYS A 39 -11.80 0.75 17.01
CA CYS A 39 -10.40 0.36 17.18
C CYS A 39 -9.69 1.00 18.38
N GLU A 40 -10.30 2.01 19.05
CA GLU A 40 -9.70 2.67 20.22
C GLU A 40 -9.59 1.73 21.45
N MET A 41 -10.40 0.68 21.52
CA MET A 41 -10.47 -0.22 22.69
C MET A 41 -9.32 -1.25 22.76
N PRO A 42 -8.92 -1.91 21.65
CA PRO A 42 -7.71 -2.76 21.62
C PRO A 42 -6.42 -2.02 21.96
N GLN A 43 -6.22 -0.82 21.36
CA GLN A 43 -5.01 0.00 21.57
C GLN A 43 -4.76 0.38 23.05
N ARG A 44 -5.83 0.52 23.86
CA ARG A 44 -5.71 0.84 25.29
C ARG A 44 -5.38 -0.37 26.17
N ARG A 45 -5.66 -1.60 25.73
CA ARG A 45 -5.41 -2.82 26.54
C ARG A 45 -3.93 -3.22 26.55
N HIS A 46 -3.15 -2.83 25.54
CA HIS A 46 -1.79 -3.36 25.33
C HIS A 46 -0.64 -2.34 25.43
N ALA A 47 -0.92 -1.06 25.69
CA ALA A 47 0.13 -0.06 25.96
C ALA A 47 1.02 -0.41 27.17
N ALA A 48 0.63 -1.38 28.01
CA ALA A 48 1.42 -1.88 29.13
C ALA A 48 2.36 -3.05 28.77
N ASP A 49 2.17 -3.73 27.63
CA ASP A 49 2.93 -4.91 27.21
C ASP A 49 3.31 -4.83 25.73
N HIS A 50 4.15 -3.83 25.39
CA HIS A 50 4.78 -3.72 24.07
C HIS A 50 5.76 -4.87 23.72
N ALA A 51 5.81 -5.91 24.55
CA ALA A 51 6.40 -7.20 24.25
C ALA A 51 5.25 -8.22 24.07
N SER A 52 4.46 -8.09 23.00
CA SER A 52 3.29 -8.96 22.78
C SER A 52 3.74 -10.39 22.46
N GLY A 53 3.77 -11.22 23.50
CA GLY A 53 4.14 -12.63 23.49
C GLY A 53 3.13 -13.60 22.88
N ASP A 54 2.20 -13.16 22.02
CA ASP A 54 1.31 -14.05 21.26
C ASP A 54 1.44 -13.77 19.76
N GLY A 55 2.38 -14.45 19.10
CA GLY A 55 2.58 -14.30 17.66
C GLY A 55 1.47 -14.99 16.85
N VAL A 56 0.89 -14.27 15.90
CA VAL A 56 -0.03 -14.85 14.90
C VAL A 56 0.82 -15.50 13.81
N SER A 57 0.54 -16.76 13.47
CA SER A 57 1.26 -17.44 12.38
C SER A 57 0.98 -16.77 11.03
N ALA A 58 1.97 -16.80 10.12
CA ALA A 58 1.82 -16.22 8.79
C ALA A 58 0.65 -16.84 8.02
N GLN A 59 0.36 -18.13 8.25
CA GLN A 59 -0.79 -18.80 7.68
C GLN A 59 -2.12 -18.16 8.12
N VAL A 60 -2.27 -17.86 9.40
CA VAL A 60 -3.51 -17.27 9.96
C VAL A 60 -3.68 -15.84 9.47
N LEU A 61 -2.62 -15.02 9.51
CA LEU A 61 -2.73 -13.63 9.07
C LEU A 61 -2.99 -13.53 7.56
N THR A 62 -2.38 -14.40 6.77
CA THR A 62 -2.66 -14.53 5.33
C THR A 62 -4.10 -14.95 5.07
N GLN A 63 -4.66 -15.89 5.83
CA GLN A 63 -6.08 -16.27 5.71
C GLN A 63 -7.03 -15.12 6.08
N ARG A 64 -6.69 -14.33 7.11
CA ARG A 64 -7.47 -13.13 7.49
C ARG A 64 -7.45 -12.10 6.37
N TYR A 65 -6.28 -11.85 5.78
CA TYR A 65 -6.11 -10.98 4.61
C TYR A 65 -6.93 -11.45 3.42
N LEU A 66 -6.84 -12.74 3.08
CA LEU A 66 -7.58 -13.32 1.96
C LEU A 66 -9.10 -13.24 2.17
N GLY A 67 -9.57 -13.20 3.42
CA GLY A 67 -10.97 -12.93 3.75
C GLY A 67 -11.41 -11.51 3.41
N VAL A 68 -10.60 -10.50 3.74
CA VAL A 68 -10.86 -9.10 3.33
C VAL A 68 -10.87 -9.01 1.80
N LEU A 69 -9.93 -9.67 1.14
CA LEU A 69 -9.90 -9.75 -0.31
C LEU A 69 -11.18 -10.39 -0.89
N ASP A 70 -11.70 -11.46 -0.28
CA ASP A 70 -12.94 -12.10 -0.72
C ASP A 70 -14.16 -11.16 -0.60
N GLU A 71 -14.24 -10.40 0.48
CA GLU A 71 -15.32 -9.42 0.70
C GLU A 71 -15.29 -8.31 -0.36
N VAL A 72 -14.10 -7.75 -0.64
CA VAL A 72 -13.93 -6.75 -1.71
C VAL A 72 -14.23 -7.35 -3.09
N ILE A 73 -13.80 -8.60 -3.35
CA ILE A 73 -14.13 -9.31 -4.61
C ILE A 73 -15.64 -9.51 -4.76
N ALA A 74 -16.37 -9.71 -3.66
CA ALA A 74 -17.83 -9.82 -3.65
C ALA A 74 -18.54 -8.46 -3.79
N GLY A 75 -17.81 -7.34 -3.82
CA GLY A 75 -18.33 -5.99 -3.97
C GLY A 75 -18.54 -5.24 -2.65
N ASP A 76 -18.11 -5.80 -1.51
CA ASP A 76 -18.13 -5.09 -0.24
C ASP A 76 -16.85 -4.27 -0.07
N GLU A 77 -16.80 -3.11 -0.71
CA GLU A 77 -15.69 -2.18 -0.60
C GLU A 77 -15.48 -1.67 0.85
N ALA A 78 -16.53 -1.70 1.69
CA ALA A 78 -16.44 -1.26 3.07
C ALA A 78 -15.56 -2.18 3.94
N ALA A 79 -15.21 -3.37 3.45
CA ALA A 79 -14.20 -4.25 4.07
C ALA A 79 -12.81 -3.59 4.16
N LEU A 80 -12.53 -2.57 3.34
CA LEU A 80 -11.30 -1.77 3.44
C LEU A 80 -11.36 -0.63 4.45
N LYS A 81 -12.47 -0.40 5.15
CA LYS A 81 -12.52 0.62 6.22
C LYS A 81 -11.64 0.20 7.38
N PHE A 82 -10.91 1.16 7.96
CA PHE A 82 -9.95 0.88 9.02
C PHE A 82 -10.60 0.18 10.23
N ALA A 83 -11.80 0.59 10.62
CA ALA A 83 -12.59 -0.07 11.65
C ALA A 83 -12.84 -1.57 11.38
N HIS A 84 -13.17 -1.93 10.14
CA HIS A 84 -13.35 -3.33 9.75
C HIS A 84 -12.02 -4.10 9.81
N LEU A 85 -10.93 -3.49 9.33
CA LEU A 85 -9.60 -4.12 9.35
C LEU A 85 -9.14 -4.45 10.77
N CYS A 86 -9.32 -3.55 11.73
CA CYS A 86 -8.98 -3.83 13.13
C CYS A 86 -9.73 -5.05 13.68
N ASP A 87 -11.05 -5.09 13.45
CA ASP A 87 -11.90 -6.19 13.92
C ASP A 87 -11.53 -7.51 13.24
N ARG A 88 -11.15 -7.46 11.96
CA ARG A 88 -10.86 -8.64 11.15
C ARG A 88 -9.50 -9.26 11.44
N PHE A 89 -8.49 -8.43 11.69
CA PHE A 89 -7.11 -8.87 11.84
C PHE A 89 -6.72 -9.21 13.27
N ASP A 90 -7.41 -8.67 14.29
CA ASP A 90 -7.11 -8.95 15.71
C ASP A 90 -5.61 -8.72 16.01
N VAL A 91 -5.10 -7.59 15.53
CA VAL A 91 -3.74 -7.07 15.76
C VAL A 91 -3.83 -5.59 16.09
N ASP A 92 -2.85 -5.09 16.84
CA ASP A 92 -2.78 -3.67 17.16
C ASP A 92 -2.14 -2.89 16.01
N PHE A 93 -2.94 -2.07 15.34
CA PHE A 93 -2.48 -1.10 14.35
C PHE A 93 -2.01 0.20 15.02
N PHE A 94 -0.91 0.75 14.53
CA PHE A 94 -0.33 2.02 14.96
C PHE A 94 -0.28 3.01 13.79
N PRO A 95 -0.52 4.32 14.03
CA PRO A 95 -0.39 5.32 12.98
C PRO A 95 1.07 5.46 12.54
N GLY A 96 1.28 5.61 11.23
CA GLY A 96 2.59 5.89 10.63
C GLY A 96 2.60 7.19 9.83
N MET A 97 3.65 7.35 9.03
CA MET A 97 3.78 8.45 8.08
C MET A 97 3.81 7.88 6.67
N LEU A 98 3.12 8.55 5.73
CA LEU A 98 3.28 8.26 4.32
C LEU A 98 4.74 8.49 3.92
N PRO A 99 5.30 7.64 3.03
CA PRO A 99 6.66 7.86 2.52
C PRO A 99 6.73 9.22 1.82
N PRO A 100 7.86 9.94 1.91
CA PRO A 100 7.99 11.24 1.26
C PRO A 100 7.89 11.09 -0.25
N ALA A 101 7.30 12.09 -0.92
CA ALA A 101 7.27 12.10 -2.38
C ALA A 101 8.69 12.21 -2.95
N ARG A 102 9.00 11.41 -3.98
CA ARG A 102 10.31 11.39 -4.61
C ARG A 102 10.55 12.65 -5.43
N ALA A 103 11.65 13.34 -5.16
CA ALA A 103 12.11 14.43 -6.01
C ALA A 103 12.63 13.86 -7.33
N GLU A 104 12.02 14.27 -8.43
CA GLU A 104 12.45 13.89 -9.77
C GLU A 104 13.22 15.05 -10.41
N PRO A 105 14.10 14.82 -11.41
CA PRO A 105 14.84 15.89 -12.06
C PRO A 105 13.96 17.02 -12.62
N TRP A 106 12.73 16.69 -13.02
CA TRP A 106 11.72 17.65 -13.50
C TRP A 106 10.82 18.21 -12.40
N ASN A 107 10.86 17.67 -11.19
CA ASN A 107 10.11 18.14 -10.03
C ASN A 107 10.94 17.96 -8.73
N PRO A 108 11.88 18.87 -8.45
CA PRO A 108 12.81 18.74 -7.33
C PRO A 108 12.16 18.99 -5.95
N SER A 109 10.89 19.41 -5.90
CA SER A 109 10.17 19.69 -4.65
C SER A 109 8.72 19.26 -4.79
N PRO A 110 8.47 17.94 -4.89
CA PRO A 110 7.12 17.42 -5.00
C PRO A 110 6.31 17.78 -3.75
N PRO A 111 4.99 17.97 -3.88
CA PRO A 111 4.12 18.15 -2.73
C PRO A 111 4.20 16.92 -1.82
N GLN A 112 4.12 17.15 -0.51
CA GLN A 112 4.05 16.05 0.45
C GLN A 112 2.75 15.26 0.23
N PRO A 113 2.81 13.92 0.30
CA PRO A 113 1.61 13.12 0.15
C PRO A 113 0.66 13.36 1.32
N VAL A 114 -0.63 13.41 1.01
CA VAL A 114 -1.71 13.62 1.98
C VAL A 114 -2.44 12.31 2.16
N GLY A 115 -2.76 11.97 3.41
CA GLY A 115 -3.50 10.76 3.74
C GLY A 115 -3.18 10.24 5.13
N SER A 116 -3.51 8.97 5.37
CA SER A 116 -3.28 8.26 6.62
C SER A 116 -2.68 6.90 6.32
N VAL A 117 -1.73 6.46 7.15
CA VAL A 117 -1.22 5.09 7.11
C VAL A 117 -1.26 4.49 8.51
N PHE A 118 -1.60 3.21 8.58
CA PHE A 118 -1.62 2.44 9.80
C PHE A 118 -0.88 1.14 9.55
N PHE A 119 -0.05 0.70 10.48
CA PHE A 119 0.69 -0.54 10.34
C PHE A 119 0.65 -1.38 11.62
N ALA A 120 0.73 -2.68 11.45
CA ALA A 120 0.90 -3.64 12.54
C ALA A 120 2.05 -4.59 12.15
N SER A 121 2.94 -4.89 13.11
CA SER A 121 4.03 -5.85 12.92
C SER A 121 3.86 -7.01 13.89
N VAL A 122 3.97 -8.24 13.40
CA VAL A 122 3.81 -9.47 14.18
C VAL A 122 4.95 -10.43 13.86
N ASP A 123 5.70 -10.86 14.86
CA ASP A 123 6.74 -11.87 14.67
C ASP A 123 6.09 -13.26 14.57
N ALA A 124 6.45 -14.02 13.52
CA ALA A 124 5.91 -15.35 13.32
C ALA A 124 6.51 -16.33 14.36
N PRO A 125 5.68 -17.02 15.18
CA PRO A 125 6.17 -17.86 16.26
C PRO A 125 7.20 -18.91 15.81
N GLY A 126 8.33 -18.99 16.51
CA GLY A 126 9.36 -19.99 16.26
C GLY A 126 10.09 -19.84 14.92
N SER A 127 10.07 -18.65 14.32
CA SER A 127 10.74 -18.38 13.04
C SER A 127 11.52 -17.06 13.07
N THR A 128 12.31 -16.81 12.02
CA THR A 128 13.02 -15.52 11.82
C THR A 128 12.18 -14.51 11.03
N PHE A 129 10.93 -14.83 10.70
CA PHE A 129 10.06 -14.02 9.85
C PHE A 129 9.18 -13.09 10.69
N GLN A 130 9.01 -11.87 10.21
CA GLN A 130 8.08 -10.87 10.66
C GLN A 130 7.02 -10.64 9.59
N GLN A 131 5.77 -10.48 10.02
CA GLN A 131 4.64 -10.09 9.18
C GLN A 131 4.35 -8.62 9.43
N ARG A 132 4.10 -7.85 8.37
CA ARG A 132 3.66 -6.46 8.46
C ARG A 132 2.36 -6.30 7.69
N LEU A 133 1.33 -5.81 8.38
CA LEU A 133 0.12 -5.29 7.75
C LEU A 133 0.25 -3.78 7.63
N GLU A 134 -0.19 -3.23 6.50
CA GLU A 134 -0.22 -1.79 6.26
C GLU A 134 -1.52 -1.41 5.57
N ALA A 135 -2.27 -0.48 6.17
CA ALA A 135 -3.48 0.10 5.60
C ALA A 135 -3.22 1.57 5.29
N THR A 136 -3.33 1.93 4.02
CA THR A 136 -3.03 3.28 3.52
C THR A 136 -4.26 3.88 2.86
N TYR A 137 -4.60 5.10 3.25
CA TYR A 137 -5.72 5.88 2.74
C TYR A 137 -5.19 7.21 2.21
N THR A 138 -5.23 7.40 0.89
CA THR A 138 -4.95 8.70 0.26
C THR A 138 -6.24 9.25 -0.32
N PRO A 139 -6.27 10.51 -0.80
CA PRO A 139 -7.42 11.02 -1.51
C PRO A 139 -7.85 10.10 -2.66
N GLU A 140 -6.96 9.43 -3.39
CA GLU A 140 -7.34 8.68 -4.59
C GLU A 140 -7.57 7.18 -4.37
N GLN A 141 -7.06 6.60 -3.29
CA GLN A 141 -7.14 5.16 -3.06
C GLN A 141 -7.23 4.77 -1.58
N ALA A 142 -7.85 3.62 -1.33
CA ALA A 142 -7.61 2.81 -0.14
C ALA A 142 -6.76 1.61 -0.54
N SER A 143 -5.81 1.23 0.31
CA SER A 143 -4.97 0.06 0.07
C SER A 143 -4.63 -0.69 1.34
N LEU A 144 -4.51 -2.01 1.22
CA LEU A 144 -4.14 -2.94 2.27
C LEU A 144 -3.01 -3.84 1.78
N ALA A 145 -1.87 -3.81 2.46
CA ALA A 145 -0.73 -4.66 2.18
C ALA A 145 -0.48 -5.63 3.34
N LEU A 146 -0.11 -6.87 3.01
CA LEU A 146 0.50 -7.83 3.92
C LEU A 146 1.85 -8.23 3.34
N SER A 147 2.93 -7.96 4.06
CA SER A 147 4.27 -8.39 3.72
C SER A 147 4.85 -9.33 4.78
N ILE A 148 5.70 -10.26 4.31
CA ILE A 148 6.41 -11.23 5.13
C ILE A 148 7.90 -11.11 4.81
N SER A 149 8.66 -10.61 5.78
CA SER A 149 10.10 -10.42 5.69
C SER A 149 10.81 -11.09 6.85
N SER A 150 12.13 -11.13 6.84
CA SER A 150 12.98 -11.55 7.97
C SER A 150 13.86 -10.39 8.41
N HIS A 151 14.21 -10.31 9.70
CA HIS A 151 15.20 -9.34 10.19
C HIS A 151 16.58 -9.49 9.55
N GLU A 152 16.85 -10.64 8.92
CA GLU A 152 18.08 -10.91 8.17
C GLU A 152 17.96 -10.54 6.67
N ASP A 153 16.79 -10.07 6.22
CA ASP A 153 16.61 -9.62 4.84
C ASP A 153 17.35 -8.28 4.69
N ALA A 154 18.49 -8.33 3.99
CA ALA A 154 19.29 -7.14 3.72
C ALA A 154 18.54 -6.25 2.70
N PRO A 155 18.46 -4.92 2.95
CA PRO A 155 17.99 -4.00 1.93
C PRO A 155 18.97 -4.04 0.75
N VAL A 156 18.46 -4.38 -0.42
CA VAL A 156 19.15 -4.29 -1.70
C VAL A 156 18.84 -2.93 -2.28
N PHE A 157 19.85 -2.09 -2.43
CA PHE A 157 19.69 -0.78 -3.05
C PHE A 157 19.88 -0.93 -4.54
N ALA A 158 18.84 -0.63 -5.31
CA ALA A 158 19.00 -0.29 -6.70
C ALA A 158 18.27 1.03 -6.98
N ASP A 159 18.94 1.91 -7.73
CA ASP A 159 18.49 3.26 -8.07
C ASP A 159 17.96 4.10 -6.88
N ASP A 160 18.70 4.05 -5.76
CA ASP A 160 18.44 4.76 -4.50
C ASP A 160 17.18 4.30 -3.73
N GLU A 161 16.55 3.19 -4.13
CA GLU A 161 15.43 2.59 -3.41
C GLU A 161 15.84 1.31 -2.67
N PRO A 162 15.54 1.18 -1.36
CA PRO A 162 15.70 -0.09 -0.66
C PRO A 162 14.64 -1.08 -1.11
N GLY A 163 15.01 -2.06 -1.93
CA GLY A 163 14.26 -3.31 -2.11
C GLY A 163 14.66 -4.32 -1.03
N TYR A 164 13.79 -5.28 -0.71
CA TYR A 164 14.15 -6.37 0.22
C TYR A 164 14.30 -7.68 -0.53
N ARG A 165 15.39 -8.40 -0.27
CA ARG A 165 15.48 -9.80 -0.67
C ARG A 165 14.66 -10.64 0.29
N TYR A 166 13.41 -10.90 -0.07
CA TYR A 166 12.54 -11.75 0.73
C TYR A 166 13.03 -13.20 0.69
N ARG A 167 13.45 -13.73 1.83
CA ARG A 167 13.86 -15.14 1.96
C ARG A 167 12.69 -16.08 1.67
N ASP A 168 12.93 -17.15 0.91
CA ASP A 168 11.92 -18.17 0.66
C ASP A 168 11.59 -18.95 1.94
N MET A 169 10.31 -18.99 2.29
CA MET A 169 9.78 -19.78 3.40
C MET A 169 9.65 -21.29 3.08
N GLY A 170 9.79 -21.67 1.82
CA GLY A 170 9.77 -23.07 1.38
C GLY A 170 8.45 -23.78 1.67
N GLN A 171 8.47 -24.76 2.57
CA GLN A 171 7.27 -25.52 2.97
C GLN A 171 6.38 -24.76 3.97
N ALA A 172 6.91 -23.74 4.65
CA ALA A 172 6.16 -22.88 5.55
C ALA A 172 5.44 -21.73 4.81
N CYS A 173 5.48 -21.75 3.47
CA CYS A 173 4.86 -20.73 2.64
C CYS A 173 3.33 -20.68 2.85
N PRO A 174 2.77 -19.55 3.33
CA PRO A 174 1.34 -19.46 3.63
C PRO A 174 0.46 -19.29 2.39
N LEU A 175 1.05 -18.80 1.29
CA LEU A 175 0.37 -18.56 0.01
C LEU A 175 1.38 -18.58 -1.14
N ARG A 176 1.14 -19.46 -2.12
CA ARG A 176 1.88 -19.46 -3.39
C ARG A 176 1.17 -18.61 -4.44
N LEU A 177 1.93 -18.07 -5.39
CA LEU A 177 1.35 -17.23 -6.44
C LEU A 177 0.28 -17.97 -7.26
N GLY A 178 0.48 -19.25 -7.57
CA GLY A 178 -0.50 -20.03 -8.34
C GLY A 178 -1.86 -20.11 -7.66
N GLN A 179 -1.87 -20.23 -6.32
CA GLN A 179 -3.10 -20.26 -5.54
C GLN A 179 -3.83 -18.90 -5.57
N LEU A 180 -3.07 -17.81 -5.47
CA LEU A 180 -3.61 -16.46 -5.58
C LEU A 180 -4.15 -16.19 -7.01
N ALA A 181 -3.39 -16.58 -8.03
CA ALA A 181 -3.72 -16.37 -9.42
C ALA A 181 -4.99 -17.14 -9.83
N GLU A 182 -5.12 -18.42 -9.42
CA GLU A 182 -6.33 -19.22 -9.66
C GLU A 182 -7.57 -18.58 -9.03
N LYS A 183 -7.44 -18.12 -7.77
CA LYS A 183 -8.52 -17.43 -7.05
C LYS A 183 -8.97 -16.17 -7.78
N LEU A 184 -8.03 -15.30 -8.16
CA LEU A 184 -8.32 -14.04 -8.81
C LEU A 184 -8.85 -14.23 -10.25
N ALA A 185 -8.32 -15.21 -10.99
CA ALA A 185 -8.84 -15.57 -12.30
C ALA A 185 -10.29 -16.06 -12.22
N ALA A 186 -10.63 -16.88 -11.22
CA ALA A 186 -12.01 -17.33 -10.98
C ALA A 186 -12.95 -16.16 -10.63
N ALA A 187 -12.41 -15.09 -10.02
CA ALA A 187 -13.12 -13.84 -9.75
C ALA A 187 -13.15 -12.87 -10.95
N GLY A 188 -12.59 -13.24 -12.10
CA GLY A 188 -12.63 -12.42 -13.32
C GLY A 188 -11.57 -11.31 -13.39
N PHE A 189 -10.48 -11.40 -12.62
CA PHE A 189 -9.36 -10.47 -12.74
C PHE A 189 -8.49 -10.80 -13.98
N SER A 190 -8.03 -9.77 -14.68
CA SER A 190 -6.96 -9.90 -15.67
C SER A 190 -5.60 -9.89 -14.99
N LYS A 191 -4.73 -10.85 -15.33
CA LYS A 191 -3.37 -10.97 -14.79
C LYS A 191 -2.34 -10.37 -15.74
N GLN A 192 -1.39 -9.62 -15.19
CA GLN A 192 -0.17 -9.15 -15.84
C GLN A 192 1.04 -9.54 -14.96
N TYR A 193 2.14 -9.92 -15.60
CA TYR A 193 3.43 -10.10 -14.93
C TYR A 193 4.31 -8.90 -15.24
N ASP A 194 4.93 -8.35 -14.22
CA ASP A 194 5.90 -7.28 -14.33
C ASP A 194 7.30 -7.84 -13.97
N SER A 195 8.38 -7.17 -14.42
CA SER A 195 9.77 -7.64 -14.27
C SER A 195 10.12 -8.94 -15.02
N LEU A 196 9.67 -9.08 -16.28
CA LEU A 196 10.00 -10.23 -17.14
C LEU A 196 11.30 -10.07 -17.95
N GLU A 197 11.83 -8.85 -18.09
CA GLU A 197 13.13 -8.65 -18.75
C GLU A 197 14.26 -8.99 -17.77
N PRO A 198 15.21 -9.88 -18.16
CA PRO A 198 16.35 -10.17 -17.32
C PRO A 198 17.09 -8.86 -17.06
N PRO A 199 17.35 -8.52 -15.81
CA PRO A 199 18.15 -7.35 -15.55
C PRO A 199 19.56 -7.63 -16.10
N SER A 200 20.29 -6.59 -16.54
CA SER A 200 21.61 -6.78 -17.18
C SER A 200 22.56 -7.56 -16.25
N GLY A 201 23.64 -8.18 -16.74
CA GLY A 201 24.44 -9.14 -15.95
C GLY A 201 24.92 -8.64 -14.57
N GLN A 202 25.03 -7.33 -14.37
CA GLN A 202 25.35 -6.68 -13.09
C GLN A 202 24.18 -6.68 -12.06
N PHE A 203 22.99 -7.04 -12.52
CA PHE A 203 21.70 -6.99 -11.82
C PHE A 203 20.99 -8.35 -11.84
N ALA A 204 21.58 -9.40 -12.44
CA ALA A 204 21.08 -10.77 -12.33
C ALA A 204 20.99 -11.25 -10.87
N GLU A 205 21.75 -10.61 -9.99
CA GLU A 205 21.72 -10.76 -8.53
C GLU A 205 20.97 -9.62 -7.81
N SER A 206 20.50 -8.58 -8.51
CA SER A 206 19.65 -7.55 -7.92
C SER A 206 18.20 -8.05 -7.90
N ASP A 207 17.74 -8.37 -6.69
CA ASP A 207 16.47 -9.04 -6.40
C ASP A 207 15.24 -8.11 -6.53
N TYR A 208 15.05 -7.45 -7.68
CA TYR A 208 13.71 -7.03 -8.08
C TYR A 208 12.96 -8.28 -8.53
N GLY A 209 12.33 -8.97 -7.57
CA GLY A 209 11.63 -10.22 -7.82
C GLY A 209 10.59 -10.10 -8.94
N VAL A 210 10.19 -11.24 -9.52
CA VAL A 210 9.00 -11.29 -10.38
C VAL A 210 7.82 -10.80 -9.57
N SER A 211 7.05 -9.87 -10.12
CA SER A 211 5.80 -9.42 -9.53
C SER A 211 4.63 -9.73 -10.47
N ALA A 212 3.45 -9.84 -9.89
CA ALA A 212 2.21 -10.02 -10.62
C ALA A 212 1.21 -8.94 -10.20
N SER A 213 0.56 -8.34 -11.19
CA SER A 213 -0.54 -7.40 -11.00
C SER A 213 -1.81 -8.01 -11.56
N PHE A 214 -2.90 -7.89 -10.81
CA PHE A 214 -4.21 -8.40 -11.16
C PHE A 214 -5.19 -7.24 -11.09
N GLN A 215 -6.02 -7.04 -12.11
CA GLN A 215 -6.94 -5.90 -12.17
C GLN A 215 -8.35 -6.33 -12.53
N ARG A 216 -9.35 -5.68 -11.91
CA ARG A 216 -10.77 -5.81 -12.23
C ARG A 216 -11.52 -4.55 -11.82
N GLY A 217 -11.90 -3.72 -12.80
CA GLY A 217 -12.54 -2.44 -12.52
C GLY A 217 -11.60 -1.50 -11.76
N ASN A 218 -12.06 -0.96 -10.64
CA ASN A 218 -11.29 -0.12 -9.73
C ASN A 218 -10.51 -0.89 -8.65
N VAL A 219 -10.53 -2.23 -8.69
CA VAL A 219 -9.80 -3.08 -7.74
C VAL A 219 -8.55 -3.62 -8.42
N ALA A 220 -7.40 -3.47 -7.76
CA ALA A 220 -6.16 -4.11 -8.16
C ALA A 220 -5.56 -4.93 -7.00
N VAL A 221 -4.91 -6.04 -7.35
CA VAL A 221 -4.14 -6.86 -6.43
C VAL A 221 -2.71 -6.97 -6.97
N GLY A 222 -1.73 -6.55 -6.20
CA GLY A 222 -0.32 -6.75 -6.49
C GLY A 222 0.25 -7.91 -5.67
N ALA A 223 1.23 -8.62 -6.22
CA ALA A 223 1.97 -9.64 -5.52
C ALA A 223 3.46 -9.59 -5.88
N SER A 224 4.31 -9.59 -4.85
CA SER A 224 5.76 -9.76 -4.97
C SER A 224 6.17 -11.12 -4.41
N LEU A 225 7.24 -11.72 -4.93
CA LEU A 225 7.61 -13.10 -4.63
C LEU A 225 8.86 -13.22 -3.75
N GLN A 226 8.91 -14.26 -2.93
CA GLN A 226 10.09 -14.66 -2.15
C GLN A 226 11.05 -15.53 -2.96
N GLY A 227 12.30 -15.61 -2.53
CA GLY A 227 13.32 -16.47 -3.15
C GLY A 227 14.18 -15.74 -4.19
N ARG A 228 14.94 -16.51 -4.97
CA ARG A 228 15.87 -15.95 -5.97
C ARG A 228 15.11 -15.58 -7.25
N PHE A 229 15.43 -14.44 -7.85
CA PHE A 229 14.82 -14.01 -9.12
C PHE A 229 14.83 -15.09 -10.22
N VAL A 230 15.96 -15.79 -10.40
CA VAL A 230 16.09 -16.87 -11.41
C VAL A 230 15.09 -18.01 -11.16
N GLU A 231 14.85 -18.36 -9.90
CA GLU A 231 13.92 -19.43 -9.51
C GLU A 231 12.47 -18.97 -9.67
N GLN A 232 12.16 -17.74 -9.25
CA GLN A 232 10.85 -17.10 -9.44
C GLN A 232 10.48 -17.03 -10.91
N ARG A 233 11.42 -16.64 -11.78
CA ARG A 233 11.17 -16.54 -13.22
C ARG A 233 10.93 -17.91 -13.87
N ALA A 234 11.65 -18.93 -13.43
CA ALA A 234 11.48 -20.29 -13.97
C ALA A 234 10.12 -20.88 -13.58
N HIS A 235 9.67 -20.64 -12.35
CA HIS A 235 8.46 -21.24 -11.78
C HIS A 235 7.67 -20.25 -10.89
N PRO A 236 7.10 -19.17 -11.46
CA PRO A 236 6.50 -18.09 -10.66
C PRO A 236 5.30 -18.57 -9.84
N GLU A 237 4.49 -19.47 -10.39
CA GLU A 237 3.30 -20.01 -9.70
C GLU A 237 3.65 -20.87 -8.47
N ALA A 238 4.87 -21.41 -8.41
CA ALA A 238 5.35 -22.19 -7.27
C ALA A 238 6.00 -21.30 -6.20
N ALA A 239 6.38 -20.07 -6.53
CA ALA A 239 7.06 -19.18 -5.59
C ALA A 239 6.10 -18.71 -4.48
N CYS A 240 6.67 -18.48 -3.30
CA CYS A 240 5.92 -17.95 -2.18
C CYS A 240 5.65 -16.46 -2.37
N VAL A 241 4.47 -16.00 -1.97
CA VAL A 241 4.14 -14.57 -1.96
C VAL A 241 4.84 -13.91 -0.77
N ALA A 242 5.70 -12.93 -1.07
CA ALA A 242 6.38 -12.10 -0.09
C ALA A 242 5.48 -10.96 0.39
N GLU A 243 4.79 -10.33 -0.55
CA GLU A 243 3.89 -9.21 -0.30
C GLU A 243 2.66 -9.37 -1.19
N ILE A 244 1.49 -9.13 -0.61
CA ILE A 244 0.24 -8.99 -1.34
C ILE A 244 -0.36 -7.62 -1.02
N THR A 245 -0.68 -6.87 -2.06
CA THR A 245 -1.33 -5.56 -1.97
C THR A 245 -2.72 -5.65 -2.58
N LEU A 246 -3.68 -5.00 -1.95
CA LEU A 246 -5.06 -4.84 -2.42
C LEU A 246 -5.32 -3.35 -2.45
N SER A 247 -5.64 -2.80 -3.61
CA SER A 247 -6.00 -1.40 -3.77
C SER A 247 -7.39 -1.24 -4.38
N LEU A 248 -8.07 -0.21 -3.91
CA LEU A 248 -9.35 0.26 -4.43
C LEU A 248 -9.18 1.73 -4.82
N GLU A 249 -9.28 1.99 -6.12
CA GLU A 249 -9.30 3.33 -6.70
C GLU A 249 -10.71 3.90 -6.71
N LYS A 250 -10.82 5.24 -6.78
CA LYS A 250 -12.10 5.96 -6.86
C LYS A 250 -12.74 6.02 -8.23
#